data_AF-A0A7L4KFL7-F1
#
_entry.id   AF-A0A7L4KFL7-F1
#
_cell.length_a   1.000
_cell.length_b   1.000
_cell.length_c   1.000
_cell.angle_alpha   90.00
_cell.angle_beta   90.00
_cell.angle_gamma   90.00
#
_symmetry.space_group_name_H-M   'P 1'
#
loop_
_entity.id
_entity.type
_entity.pdbx_description
1 polymer ?
#
loop_
_entity_poly.entity_id
_entity_poly.type
_entity_poly.pdbx_seq_one_letter_code
_entity_poly.pdbx_strand_id
1 'polypeptide(L)'
;VKACPHVWFERSEVKDRHLVAKRLTEHVRDKSKLPILIFPEGTCINNTSVMMFKKGSFEIGATVYPVAIKYDPQFGDAFWNSSKYGMVTYLLRMMTSWAIVCSVWYLPPMTRQPEEDAVQFANRVKSAIARQGGLVDLLWDGGLKREKVKDTFKEEQQKLYSKMI
;
A
#
# COMPACT_ATOMS: atom_id res chain seq x y z
N VAL A 1 17.73 -11.76 -22.61
CA VAL A 1 16.86 -10.59 -22.33
C VAL A 1 16.51 -10.64 -20.85
N LYS A 2 17.05 -9.74 -19.99
CA LYS A 2 16.66 -9.69 -18.57
C LYS A 2 15.30 -8.99 -18.48
N ALA A 3 14.28 -9.71 -18.04
CA ALA A 3 12.94 -9.18 -17.82
C ALA A 3 13.00 -8.15 -16.69
N CYS A 4 12.96 -6.86 -17.04
CA CYS A 4 12.91 -5.68 -16.17
C CYS A 4 14.04 -5.48 -15.11
N PRO A 5 14.53 -4.24 -14.92
CA PRO A 5 15.46 -3.94 -13.84
C PRO A 5 14.74 -3.95 -12.48
N HIS A 6 14.80 -5.08 -11.76
CA HIS A 6 14.24 -5.23 -10.42
C HIS A 6 15.24 -4.77 -9.33
N VAL A 7 14.74 -4.06 -8.32
CA VAL A 7 15.51 -3.69 -7.12
C VAL A 7 15.17 -4.68 -6.00
N TRP A 8 16.13 -5.53 -5.65
CA TRP A 8 16.00 -6.48 -4.54
C TRP A 8 16.59 -5.89 -3.26
N PHE A 9 15.92 -6.15 -2.14
CA PHE A 9 16.38 -5.71 -0.82
C PHE A 9 15.82 -6.56 0.30
N GLU A 10 16.57 -6.64 1.40
CA GLU A 10 16.21 -7.37 2.61
C GLU A 10 15.58 -6.40 3.63
N ARG A 11 14.39 -6.70 4.15
CA ARG A 11 13.69 -5.80 5.10
C ARG A 11 14.34 -5.79 6.49
N SER A 12 15.00 -6.88 6.87
CA SER A 12 15.62 -7.09 8.19
C SER A 12 16.95 -6.36 8.34
N GLU A 13 17.63 -6.05 7.24
CA GLU A 13 18.95 -5.41 7.29
C GLU A 13 18.83 -3.88 7.28
N VAL A 14 19.10 -3.25 8.43
CA VAL A 14 18.99 -1.79 8.61
C VAL A 14 19.97 -1.02 7.71
N LYS A 15 21.15 -1.60 7.43
CA LYS A 15 22.15 -1.02 6.52
C LYS A 15 21.66 -0.99 5.07
N ASP A 16 20.80 -1.94 4.67
CA ASP A 16 20.29 -2.04 3.31
C ASP A 16 19.26 -0.93 3.01
N ARG A 17 18.55 -0.40 4.01
CA ARG A 17 17.52 0.65 3.79
C ARG A 17 18.06 1.92 3.13
N HIS A 18 19.20 2.43 3.61
CA HIS A 18 19.83 3.62 3.04
C HIS A 18 20.40 3.34 1.65
N LEU A 19 20.94 2.13 1.43
CA LEU A 19 21.45 1.70 0.15
C LEU A 19 20.33 1.60 -0.90
N VAL A 20 19.18 1.07 -0.51
CA VAL A 20 17.98 0.97 -1.35
C VAL A 20 17.46 2.35 -1.71
N ALA A 21 17.34 3.26 -0.73
CA ALA A 21 16.93 4.64 -0.99
C ALA A 21 17.86 5.32 -2.00
N LYS A 22 19.18 5.12 -1.86
CA LYS A 22 20.18 5.64 -2.81
C LYS A 22 20.00 5.03 -4.20
N ARG A 23 19.87 3.70 -4.32
CA ARG A 23 19.64 2.99 -5.60
C ARG A 23 18.36 3.46 -6.29
N LEU A 24 17.28 3.64 -5.54
CA LEU A 24 16.01 4.15 -6.08
C LEU A 24 16.16 5.59 -6.58
N THR A 25 16.87 6.44 -5.83
CA THR A 25 17.17 7.82 -6.23
C THR A 25 17.99 7.87 -7.52
N GLU A 26 19.05 7.06 -7.62
CA GLU A 26 19.88 6.95 -8.81
C GLU A 26 19.10 6.41 -10.02
N HIS A 27 18.19 5.46 -9.79
CA HIS A 27 17.32 4.92 -10.84
C HIS A 27 16.35 5.96 -11.37
N VAL A 28 15.69 6.73 -10.49
CA VAL A 28 14.74 7.78 -10.89
C VAL A 28 15.41 8.93 -11.64
N ARG A 29 16.68 9.23 -11.35
CA ARG A 29 17.45 10.27 -12.05
C ARG A 29 17.79 9.90 -13.49
N ASP A 30 17.87 8.60 -13.80
CA ASP A 30 18.21 8.12 -15.13
C ASP A 30 16.95 8.02 -16.01
N LYS A 31 16.81 8.98 -16.94
CA LYS A 31 15.68 9.03 -17.88
C LYS A 31 15.62 7.89 -18.88
N SER A 32 16.71 7.13 -19.04
CA SER A 32 16.75 5.95 -19.93
C SER A 32 16.08 4.72 -19.30
N LYS A 33 15.90 4.73 -17.96
CA LYS A 33 15.31 3.62 -17.24
C LYS A 33 13.80 3.74 -17.17
N LEU A 34 13.14 2.58 -17.08
CA LEU A 34 11.69 2.50 -16.92
C LEU A 34 11.25 3.00 -15.54
N PRO A 35 10.02 3.55 -15.41
CA PRO A 35 9.44 3.92 -14.12
C PRO A 35 9.37 2.73 -13.15
N ILE A 36 9.48 3.03 -11.86
CA ILE A 36 9.43 2.02 -10.80
C ILE A 36 7.98 1.86 -10.32
N LEU A 37 7.47 0.63 -10.33
CA LEU A 37 6.20 0.30 -9.67
C LEU A 37 6.46 -0.07 -8.22
N ILE A 38 5.78 0.62 -7.30
CA ILE A 38 5.89 0.39 -5.86
C ILE A 38 4.52 0.09 -5.25
N PHE A 39 4.46 -0.84 -4.31
CA PHE A 39 3.29 -1.12 -3.48
C PHE A 39 3.56 -0.64 -2.05
N PRO A 40 3.27 0.64 -1.73
CA PRO A 40 3.71 1.27 -0.48
C PRO A 40 3.02 0.70 0.77
N GLU A 41 1.89 0.00 0.60
CA GLU A 41 1.18 -0.70 1.68
C GLU A 41 1.96 -1.91 2.20
N GLY A 42 2.70 -2.60 1.30
CA GLY A 42 3.50 -3.77 1.64
C GLY A 42 2.71 -5.03 2.01
N THR A 43 1.38 -5.01 1.89
CA THR A 43 0.48 -6.15 2.06
C THR A 43 -0.72 -6.01 1.10
N CYS A 44 -1.36 -7.13 0.76
CA CYS A 44 -2.70 -7.12 0.16
C CYS A 44 -3.74 -7.16 1.28
N ILE A 45 -4.78 -6.34 1.16
CA ILE A 45 -5.89 -6.26 2.11
C ILE A 45 -7.22 -6.52 1.43
N ASN A 46 -8.28 -6.58 2.24
CA ASN A 46 -9.64 -6.53 1.73
C ASN A 46 -9.85 -5.19 1.02
N ASN A 47 -10.48 -5.25 -0.15
CA ASN A 47 -10.74 -4.15 -1.07
C ASN A 47 -11.74 -3.09 -0.53
N THR A 48 -11.65 -2.77 0.75
CA THR A 48 -12.55 -1.90 1.52
C THR A 48 -11.82 -0.71 2.13
N SER A 49 -10.52 -0.83 2.36
CA SER A 49 -9.71 0.20 3.01
C SER A 49 -8.36 0.36 2.32
N VAL A 50 -7.59 1.37 2.74
CA VAL A 50 -6.18 1.55 2.39
C VAL A 50 -5.41 1.76 3.69
N MET A 51 -4.39 0.91 3.94
CA MET A 51 -3.55 1.03 5.14
C MET A 51 -2.55 2.17 5.04
N MET A 52 -1.90 2.48 6.17
CA MET A 52 -0.78 3.43 6.22
C MET A 52 0.33 3.02 5.26
N PHE A 53 0.76 3.96 4.43
CA PHE A 53 1.88 3.78 3.51
C PHE A 53 3.22 3.83 4.26
N LYS A 54 4.16 2.97 3.86
CA LYS A 54 5.52 2.99 4.39
C LYS A 54 6.28 4.21 3.86
N LYS A 55 6.87 4.98 4.77
CA LYS A 55 7.58 6.26 4.49
C LYS A 55 8.72 6.12 3.45
N GLY A 56 9.46 5.01 3.47
CA GLY A 56 10.72 4.87 2.72
C GLY A 56 10.62 5.16 1.22
N SER A 57 9.50 4.81 0.57
CA SER A 57 9.31 5.06 -0.86
C SER A 57 9.04 6.54 -1.19
N PHE A 58 8.63 7.34 -0.21
CA PHE A 58 8.26 8.75 -0.37
C PHE A 58 9.40 9.72 0.03
N GLU A 59 10.52 9.20 0.56
CA GLU A 59 11.68 10.01 0.95
C GLU A 59 12.54 10.46 -0.25
N ILE A 60 12.44 9.75 -1.39
CA ILE A 60 13.29 9.94 -2.58
C ILE A 60 13.03 11.30 -3.28
N GLY A 61 11.91 11.98 -2.96
CA GLY A 61 11.57 13.28 -3.54
C GLY A 61 11.21 13.23 -5.03
N ALA A 62 10.94 12.04 -5.56
CA ALA A 62 10.52 11.82 -6.94
C ALA A 62 9.07 12.24 -7.18
N THR A 63 8.71 12.48 -8.45
CA THR A 63 7.29 12.58 -8.84
C THR A 63 6.63 11.22 -8.75
N VAL A 64 5.54 11.13 -7.99
CA VAL A 64 4.76 9.90 -7.82
C VAL A 64 3.51 9.98 -8.67
N TYR A 65 3.20 8.89 -9.38
CA TYR A 65 1.96 8.72 -10.13
C TYR A 65 1.05 7.78 -9.34
N PRO A 66 0.04 8.29 -8.62
CA PRO A 66 -0.83 7.44 -7.83
C PRO A 66 -1.72 6.61 -8.76
N VAL A 67 -1.88 5.33 -8.43
CA VAL A 67 -2.79 4.43 -9.14
C VAL A 67 -3.73 3.82 -8.11
N ALA A 68 -5.03 4.04 -8.29
CA ALA A 68 -6.05 3.36 -7.50
C ALA A 68 -6.46 2.08 -8.22
N ILE A 69 -6.49 0.97 -7.50
CA ILE A 69 -6.84 -0.35 -8.01
C ILE A 69 -7.94 -0.87 -7.11
N LYS A 70 -9.08 -1.26 -7.70
CA LYS A 70 -10.21 -1.83 -6.96
C LYS A 70 -10.72 -3.09 -7.66
N TYR A 71 -10.78 -4.18 -6.91
CA TYR A 71 -11.34 -5.44 -7.39
C TYR A 71 -12.85 -5.49 -7.15
N ASP A 72 -13.61 -6.09 -8.06
CA ASP A 72 -15.03 -6.34 -7.81
C ASP A 72 -15.22 -7.72 -7.15
N PRO A 73 -15.62 -7.76 -5.87
CA PRO A 73 -15.78 -9.03 -5.15
C PRO A 73 -16.92 -9.91 -5.71
N GLN A 74 -17.79 -9.38 -6.57
CA GLN A 74 -18.85 -10.15 -7.21
C GLN A 74 -18.32 -11.17 -8.21
N PHE A 75 -17.22 -10.85 -8.90
CA PHE A 75 -16.66 -11.71 -9.95
C PHE A 75 -15.59 -12.66 -9.41
N GLY A 76 -14.86 -12.25 -8.36
CA GLY A 76 -13.91 -13.11 -7.67
C GLY A 76 -13.20 -12.36 -6.54
N ASP A 77 -12.80 -13.09 -5.51
CA ASP A 77 -11.99 -12.52 -4.41
C ASP A 77 -10.51 -12.73 -4.75
N ALA A 78 -9.83 -11.67 -5.19
CA ALA A 78 -8.40 -11.69 -5.47
C ALA A 78 -7.53 -11.71 -4.19
N PHE A 79 -8.17 -11.63 -3.02
CA PHE A 79 -7.51 -11.61 -1.72
C PHE A 79 -7.71 -12.92 -0.97
N TRP A 80 -6.61 -13.59 -0.61
CA TRP A 80 -6.67 -14.77 0.23
C TRP A 80 -6.77 -14.42 1.71
N ASN A 81 -7.94 -14.67 2.30
CA ASN A 81 -8.13 -14.65 3.75
C ASN A 81 -7.90 -16.04 4.35
N SER A 82 -6.67 -16.28 4.85
CA SER A 82 -6.27 -17.56 5.46
C SER A 82 -7.07 -17.94 6.70
N SER A 83 -7.66 -16.98 7.41
CA SER A 83 -8.49 -17.25 8.58
C SER A 83 -9.90 -17.74 8.22
N LYS A 84 -10.36 -17.44 6.99
CA LYS A 84 -11.71 -17.81 6.51
C LYS A 84 -11.69 -19.01 5.57
N TYR A 85 -10.64 -19.14 4.75
CA TYR A 85 -10.54 -20.19 3.74
C TYR A 85 -9.17 -20.88 3.79
N GLY A 86 -9.19 -22.21 3.84
CA GLY A 86 -8.00 -23.01 3.59
C GLY A 86 -7.48 -22.78 2.16
N MET A 87 -6.17 -22.93 1.96
CA MET A 87 -5.51 -22.67 0.67
C MET A 87 -6.17 -23.44 -0.49
N VAL A 88 -6.49 -24.71 -0.29
CA VAL A 88 -7.10 -25.56 -1.33
C VAL A 88 -8.48 -25.03 -1.73
N THR A 89 -9.32 -24.67 -0.75
CA THR A 89 -10.65 -24.10 -1.00
C THR A 89 -10.57 -22.75 -1.70
N TYR A 90 -9.59 -21.92 -1.33
CA TYR A 90 -9.35 -20.64 -2.00
C TYR A 90 -8.90 -20.83 -3.46
N LEU A 91 -7.97 -21.76 -3.71
CA LEU A 91 -7.51 -22.09 -5.07
C LEU A 91 -8.64 -22.62 -5.94
N LEU A 92 -9.45 -23.57 -5.43
CA LEU A 92 -10.62 -24.06 -6.15
C LEU A 92 -11.58 -22.93 -6.49
N ARG A 93 -11.84 -22.02 -5.54
CA ARG A 93 -12.72 -20.87 -5.74
C ARG A 93 -12.16 -19.88 -6.78
N MET A 94 -10.85 -19.65 -6.80
CA MET A 94 -10.21 -18.85 -7.85
C MET A 94 -10.31 -19.53 -9.23
N MET A 95 -10.06 -20.85 -9.31
CA MET A 95 -10.13 -21.60 -10.56
C MET A 95 -11.54 -21.73 -11.11
N THR A 96 -12.56 -21.72 -10.25
CA THR A 96 -13.98 -21.75 -10.66
C THR A 96 -14.60 -20.36 -10.80
N SER A 97 -13.85 -19.30 -10.48
CA SER A 97 -14.30 -17.92 -10.73
C SER A 97 -14.20 -17.64 -12.23
N TRP A 98 -15.31 -17.24 -12.85
CA TRP A 98 -15.37 -16.98 -14.29
C TRP A 98 -14.50 -15.78 -14.71
N ALA A 99 -14.38 -14.75 -13.87
CA ALA A 99 -13.59 -13.57 -14.17
C ALA A 99 -13.10 -12.91 -12.87
N ILE A 100 -12.00 -12.15 -12.95
CA ILE A 100 -11.61 -11.22 -11.89
C ILE A 100 -11.67 -9.83 -12.51
N VAL A 101 -12.65 -9.04 -12.09
CA VAL A 101 -12.83 -7.67 -12.60
C VAL A 101 -12.07 -6.72 -11.70
N CYS A 102 -11.22 -5.90 -12.32
CA CYS A 102 -10.38 -4.93 -11.63
C CYS A 102 -10.49 -3.58 -12.32
N SER A 103 -10.94 -2.58 -11.58
CA SER A 103 -10.98 -1.19 -12.01
C SER A 103 -9.68 -0.50 -11.63
N VAL A 104 -9.02 0.10 -12.61
CA VAL A 104 -7.74 0.79 -12.44
C VAL A 104 -7.90 2.26 -12.83
N TRP A 105 -7.56 3.16 -11.93
CA TRP A 105 -7.56 4.61 -12.18
C TRP A 105 -6.15 5.16 -12.03
N TYR A 106 -5.68 5.84 -13.08
CA TYR A 106 -4.47 6.63 -13.05
C TYR A 106 -4.80 8.04 -12.57
N LEU A 107 -4.17 8.48 -11.49
CA LEU A 107 -4.37 9.82 -10.94
C LEU A 107 -3.28 10.78 -11.46
N PRO A 108 -3.54 12.10 -11.40
CA PRO A 108 -2.53 13.11 -11.74
C PRO A 108 -1.24 12.95 -10.93
N PRO A 109 -0.08 13.33 -11.51
CA PRO A 109 1.20 13.27 -10.81
C PRO A 109 1.19 14.13 -9.55
N MET A 110 1.84 13.64 -8.50
CA MET A 110 1.99 14.34 -7.23
C MET A 110 3.48 14.44 -6.89
N THR A 111 3.93 15.64 -6.55
CA THR A 111 5.27 15.94 -6.06
C THR A 111 5.19 16.39 -4.60
N ARG A 112 6.25 16.16 -3.84
CA ARG A 112 6.36 16.64 -2.45
C ARG A 112 6.44 18.16 -2.44
N GLN A 113 5.64 18.81 -1.58
CA GLN A 113 5.70 20.26 -1.40
C GLN A 113 6.93 20.66 -0.54
N PRO A 114 7.43 21.91 -0.64
CA PRO A 114 8.61 22.35 0.11
C PRO A 114 8.45 22.24 1.63
N GLU A 115 7.25 22.54 2.14
CA GLU A 115 6.89 22.48 3.55
C GLU A 115 6.40 21.10 4.04
N GLU A 116 6.31 20.10 3.15
CA GLU A 116 5.70 18.80 3.44
C GLU A 116 6.75 17.72 3.77
N ASP A 117 6.60 17.04 4.90
CA ASP A 117 7.44 15.86 5.21
C ASP A 117 7.02 14.64 4.36
N ALA A 118 7.93 13.67 4.20
CA ALA A 118 7.66 12.45 3.45
C ALA A 118 6.45 11.65 3.99
N VAL A 119 6.17 11.70 5.30
CA VAL A 119 4.98 11.06 5.88
C VAL A 119 3.70 11.79 5.47
N GLN A 120 3.71 13.13 5.49
CA GLN A 120 2.56 13.95 5.07
C GLN A 120 2.28 13.75 3.58
N PHE A 121 3.33 13.68 2.76
CA PHE A 121 3.21 13.39 1.33
C PHE A 121 2.61 12.00 1.08
N ALA A 122 3.10 10.98 1.79
CA ALA A 122 2.56 9.62 1.69
C ALA A 122 1.07 9.58 2.06
N ASN A 123 0.67 10.29 3.12
CA ASN A 123 -0.73 10.41 3.53
C ASN A 123 -1.58 11.13 2.48
N ARG A 124 -1.08 12.22 1.87
CA ARG A 124 -1.80 12.94 0.82
C ARG A 124 -2.03 12.08 -0.42
N VAL A 125 -1.00 11.34 -0.85
CA VAL A 125 -1.10 10.37 -1.97
C VAL A 125 -2.10 9.26 -1.64
N LYS A 126 -2.01 8.72 -0.43
CA LYS A 126 -2.93 7.70 0.07
C LYS A 126 -4.38 8.19 0.07
N SER A 127 -4.66 9.38 0.61
CA SER A 127 -6.02 9.94 0.64
C SER A 127 -6.56 10.19 -0.77
N ALA A 128 -5.71 10.55 -1.74
CA ALA A 128 -6.11 10.67 -3.14
C ALA A 128 -6.55 9.32 -3.73
N ILE A 129 -5.76 8.26 -3.49
CA ILE A 129 -6.08 6.89 -3.91
C ILE A 129 -7.37 6.39 -3.24
N ALA A 130 -7.49 6.58 -1.93
CA ALA A 130 -8.65 6.15 -1.15
C ALA A 130 -9.94 6.84 -1.63
N ARG A 131 -9.88 8.16 -1.88
CA ARG A 131 -11.00 8.93 -2.42
C ARG A 131 -11.42 8.42 -3.81
N GLN A 132 -10.47 8.15 -4.70
CA GLN A 132 -10.78 7.65 -6.04
C GLN A 132 -11.37 6.24 -6.01
N GLY A 133 -10.84 5.35 -5.16
CA GLY A 133 -11.34 3.98 -5.02
C GLY A 133 -12.62 3.84 -4.18
N GLY A 134 -13.06 4.90 -3.51
CA GLY A 134 -14.13 4.83 -2.50
C GLY A 134 -13.76 3.86 -1.37
N LEU A 135 -12.50 3.91 -0.93
CA LEU A 135 -11.93 3.06 0.12
C LEU A 135 -11.80 3.88 1.42
N VAL A 136 -11.90 3.20 2.56
CA VAL A 136 -11.71 3.83 3.87
C VAL A 136 -10.21 4.10 4.11
N ASP A 137 -9.88 5.36 4.37
CA ASP A 137 -8.53 5.82 4.70
C ASP A 137 -8.20 5.48 6.17
N LEU A 138 -7.41 4.42 6.41
CA LEU A 138 -7.09 3.95 7.76
C LEU A 138 -5.72 4.42 8.22
N LEU A 139 -5.62 5.12 9.35
CA LEU A 139 -4.35 5.58 9.92
C LEU A 139 -3.43 4.44 10.43
N TRP A 140 -3.86 3.19 10.30
CA TRP A 140 -3.24 2.04 10.92
C TRP A 140 -2.34 1.29 9.92
N ASP A 141 -1.28 0.66 10.44
CA ASP A 141 -0.35 -0.15 9.67
C ASP A 141 -0.88 -1.59 9.52
N GLY A 142 -0.56 -2.25 8.40
CA GLY A 142 -0.95 -3.64 8.12
C GLY A 142 -0.40 -4.68 9.11
N GLY A 143 0.58 -4.31 9.97
CA GLY A 143 1.07 -5.15 11.06
C GLY A 143 0.01 -5.56 12.08
N LEU A 144 -1.03 -4.73 12.26
CA LEU A 144 -2.20 -5.04 13.11
C LEU A 144 -3.06 -6.20 12.61
N LYS A 145 -2.82 -6.69 11.38
CA LYS A 145 -3.47 -7.91 10.86
C LYS A 145 -2.93 -9.18 11.53
N ARG A 146 -1.70 -9.15 12.05
CA ARG A 146 -1.04 -10.30 12.69
C ARG A 146 -0.83 -10.11 14.18
N GLU A 147 -0.65 -8.87 14.62
CA GLU A 147 -0.38 -8.53 16.02
C GLU A 147 -1.62 -7.98 16.73
N LYS A 148 -1.78 -8.28 18.02
CA LYS A 148 -2.83 -7.67 18.83
C LYS A 148 -2.62 -6.17 18.92
N VAL A 149 -3.71 -5.41 18.78
CA VAL A 149 -3.73 -3.96 19.03
C VAL A 149 -3.14 -3.69 20.41
N LYS A 150 -2.15 -2.81 20.51
CA LYS A 150 -1.58 -2.39 21.80
C LYS A 150 -2.68 -1.77 22.67
N ASP A 151 -2.63 -2.04 23.97
CA ASP A 151 -3.69 -1.62 24.89
C ASP A 151 -3.82 -0.10 24.99
N THR A 152 -2.73 0.65 24.81
CA THR A 152 -2.74 2.12 24.73
C THR A 152 -3.67 2.66 23.64
N PHE A 153 -3.72 2.05 22.47
CA PHE A 153 -4.61 2.50 21.39
C PHE A 153 -6.08 2.18 21.68
N LYS A 154 -6.36 1.08 22.39
CA LYS A 154 -7.72 0.75 22.83
C LYS A 154 -8.21 1.78 23.86
N GLU A 155 -7.35 2.15 24.80
CA GLU A 155 -7.65 3.15 25.82
C GLU A 155 -7.90 4.54 25.22
N GLU A 156 -7.13 4.97 24.22
CA GLU A 156 -7.39 6.23 23.50
C GLU A 156 -8.74 6.23 22.78
N GLN A 157 -9.08 5.12 22.11
CA GLN A 157 -10.37 4.95 21.45
C GLN A 157 -11.53 4.97 22.45
N GLN A 158 -11.37 4.31 23.60
CA GLN A 158 -12.34 4.34 24.71
C GLN A 158 -12.51 5.74 25.28
N LYS A 159 -11.42 6.52 25.44
CA LYS A 159 -11.47 7.92 25.87
C LYS A 159 -12.19 8.84 24.87
N LEU A 160 -12.05 8.58 23.58
CA LEU A 160 -12.78 9.33 22.55
C LEU A 160 -14.28 8.99 22.60
N TYR A 161 -14.63 7.72 22.74
CA TYR A 161 -16.02 7.30 22.91
C TYR A 161 -16.64 7.84 24.19
N SER A 162 -15.91 7.84 25.32
CA SER A 162 -16.41 8.38 26.59
C SER A 162 -16.63 9.90 26.56
N LYS A 163 -16.05 10.61 25.60
CA LYS A 163 -16.28 12.05 25.37
C LYS A 163 -17.46 12.33 24.42
N MET A 164 -17.92 11.31 23.69
CA MET A 164 -19.11 11.41 22.84
C MET A 164 -20.41 11.14 23.61
N ILE A 165 -20.32 10.48 24.78
CA ILE A 165 -21.41 10.31 25.74
C ILE A 165 -21.41 11.52 26.69
#